data_AF-A0AAV4MBH3-F1
#
_entry.id   AF-A0AAV4MBH3-F1
#
_cell.length_a   1.000
_cell.length_b   1.000
_cell.length_c   1.000
_cell.angle_alpha   90.00
_cell.angle_beta   90.00
_cell.angle_gamma   90.00
#
_symmetry.space_group_name_H-M   'P 1'
#
loop_
_entity.id
_entity.type
_entity.pdbx_description
1 polymer ?
#
loop_
_entity_poly.entity_id
_entity_poly.type
_entity_poly.pdbx_seq_one_letter_code
_entity_poly.pdbx_strand_id
1 'polypeptide(L)'
;MATKFNEAKNASESSLFILPAFLGLITMFILWEILQSPLIQIVKSVIGGLLLIYFSWEIIYFDSIVPGIQPVSPLSPSNIKSVSGHTLHMNYALALMNGIFFALFINWWM
;
A
#
# COMPACT_ATOMS: atom_id res chain seq x y z
N MET A 1 -58.94 17.94 -2.47
CA MET A 1 -58.00 17.89 -3.62
C MET A 1 -56.61 18.39 -3.25
N ALA A 2 -56.48 19.51 -2.51
CA ALA A 2 -55.20 20.04 -2.05
C ALA A 2 -54.39 19.10 -1.12
N THR A 3 -55.04 18.33 -0.25
CA THR A 3 -54.38 17.39 0.67
C THR A 3 -53.66 16.24 -0.04
N LYS A 4 -54.31 15.62 -1.04
CA LYS A 4 -53.69 14.59 -1.88
C LYS A 4 -52.52 15.13 -2.71
N PHE A 5 -52.57 16.40 -3.12
CA PHE A 5 -51.48 17.05 -3.85
C PHE A 5 -50.27 17.30 -2.95
N ASN A 6 -50.49 17.71 -1.70
CA ASN A 6 -49.40 17.86 -0.71
C ASN A 6 -48.78 16.51 -0.31
N GLU A 7 -49.58 15.45 -0.17
CA GLU A 7 -49.05 14.09 0.05
C GLU A 7 -48.19 13.61 -1.13
N ALA A 8 -48.66 13.81 -2.37
CA ALA A 8 -47.90 13.46 -3.57
C ALA A 8 -46.59 14.27 -3.68
N LYS A 9 -46.61 15.56 -3.31
CA LYS A 9 -45.42 16.41 -3.28
C LYS A 9 -44.42 15.96 -2.21
N ASN A 10 -44.88 15.63 -1.00
CA ASN A 10 -44.01 15.09 0.06
C ASN A 10 -43.43 13.72 -0.29
N ALA A 11 -44.22 12.85 -0.94
CA ALA A 11 -43.72 11.57 -1.45
C ALA A 11 -42.68 11.76 -2.56
N SER A 12 -42.87 12.75 -3.45
CA SER A 12 -41.90 13.11 -4.47
C SER A 12 -40.61 13.67 -3.87
N GLU A 13 -40.68 14.58 -2.89
CA GLU A 13 -39.50 15.16 -2.23
C GLU A 13 -38.73 14.12 -1.41
N SER A 14 -39.43 13.22 -0.69
CA SER A 14 -38.76 12.12 0.01
C SER A 14 -38.10 11.13 -0.96
N SER A 15 -38.75 10.78 -2.06
CA SER A 15 -38.15 9.93 -3.10
C SER A 15 -36.90 10.54 -3.74
N LEU A 16 -36.85 11.88 -3.84
CA LEU A 16 -35.71 12.64 -4.37
C LEU A 16 -34.44 12.47 -3.52
N PHE A 17 -34.57 12.26 -2.21
CA PHE A 17 -33.42 12.02 -1.31
C PHE A 17 -33.11 10.54 -1.11
N ILE A 18 -34.14 9.68 -1.14
CA ILE A 18 -33.99 8.24 -0.90
C ILE A 18 -33.21 7.58 -2.04
N LEU A 19 -33.56 7.88 -3.29
CA LEU A 19 -32.93 7.27 -4.47
C LEU A 19 -31.41 7.52 -4.57
N PRO A 20 -30.89 8.76 -4.46
CA PRO A 20 -29.45 9.01 -4.49
C PRO A 20 -28.72 8.42 -3.28
N ALA A 21 -29.36 8.31 -2.11
CA ALA A 21 -28.76 7.67 -0.94
C ALA A 21 -28.54 6.16 -1.18
N PHE A 22 -29.53 5.46 -1.76
CA PHE A 22 -29.37 4.07 -2.17
C PHE A 22 -28.30 3.91 -3.26
N LEU A 23 -28.24 4.81 -4.23
CA LEU A 23 -27.19 4.81 -5.25
C LEU A 23 -25.80 4.96 -4.61
N GLY A 24 -25.67 5.89 -3.66
CA GLY A 24 -24.43 6.11 -2.91
C GLY A 24 -23.98 4.86 -2.16
N LEU A 25 -24.88 4.17 -1.46
CA LEU A 25 -24.58 2.91 -0.78
C LEU A 25 -24.11 1.81 -1.75
N ILE A 26 -24.77 1.69 -2.91
CA ILE A 26 -24.37 0.73 -3.95
C ILE A 26 -22.97 1.06 -4.48
N THR A 27 -22.69 2.34 -4.76
CA THR A 27 -21.36 2.75 -5.23
C THR A 27 -20.27 2.48 -4.19
N MET A 28 -20.56 2.73 -2.92
CA MET A 28 -19.64 2.46 -1.80
C MET A 28 -19.38 0.95 -1.66
N PHE A 29 -20.41 0.12 -1.80
CA PHE A 29 -20.26 -1.34 -1.78
C PHE A 29 -19.42 -1.84 -2.96
N ILE A 30 -19.66 -1.36 -4.17
CA ILE A 30 -18.86 -1.72 -5.35
C ILE A 30 -17.40 -1.31 -5.18
N LEU A 31 -17.14 -0.10 -4.66
CA LEU A 31 -15.78 0.36 -4.34
C LEU A 31 -15.08 -0.54 -3.34
N TRP A 32 -15.81 -0.99 -2.32
CA TRP A 32 -15.29 -1.92 -1.31
C TRP A 32 -14.91 -3.27 -1.92
N GLU A 33 -15.78 -3.85 -2.75
CA GLU A 33 -15.50 -5.12 -3.45
C GLU A 33 -14.30 -5.01 -4.40
N ILE A 34 -14.19 -3.90 -5.14
CA ILE A 34 -13.02 -3.63 -5.99
C ILE A 34 -11.75 -3.61 -5.14
N LEU A 35 -11.76 -2.92 -4.00
CA LEU A 35 -10.60 -2.83 -3.10
C LEU A 35 -10.20 -4.19 -2.52
N GLN A 36 -11.16 -5.11 -2.36
CA GLN A 36 -10.92 -6.48 -1.90
C GLN A 36 -10.56 -7.45 -3.03
N SER A 37 -10.50 -6.99 -4.29
CA SER A 37 -10.14 -7.86 -5.41
C SER A 37 -8.75 -8.50 -5.22
N PRO A 38 -8.55 -9.75 -5.65
CA PRO A 38 -7.30 -10.48 -5.44
C PRO A 38 -6.09 -9.79 -6.10
N LEU A 39 -6.30 -9.10 -7.22
CA LEU A 39 -5.24 -8.32 -7.88
C LEU A 39 -4.79 -7.13 -7.03
N ILE A 40 -5.74 -6.40 -6.42
CA ILE A 40 -5.42 -5.26 -5.55
C ILE A 40 -4.71 -5.74 -4.28
N GLN A 41 -5.06 -6.92 -3.75
CA GLN A 41 -4.37 -7.50 -2.61
C GLN A 41 -2.91 -7.83 -2.92
N ILE A 42 -2.62 -8.43 -4.09
CA ILE A 42 -1.24 -8.69 -4.55
C ILE A 42 -0.47 -7.38 -4.69
N VAL A 43 -1.09 -6.35 -5.27
CA VAL A 43 -0.44 -5.03 -5.41
C VAL A 43 -0.13 -4.42 -4.04
N LYS A 44 -1.08 -4.48 -3.09
CA LYS A 44 -0.87 -3.97 -1.72
C LYS A 44 0.24 -4.72 -0.99
N SER A 45 0.30 -6.05 -1.10
CA SER A 45 1.32 -6.86 -0.43
C SER A 45 2.71 -6.61 -1.02
N VAL A 46 2.82 -6.50 -2.34
CA VAL A 46 4.08 -6.14 -3.03
C VAL A 46 4.54 -4.73 -2.65
N ILE A 47 3.66 -3.73 -2.68
CA ILE A 47 4.00 -2.36 -2.27
C ILE A 47 4.46 -2.34 -0.81
N GLY A 48 3.75 -3.03 0.08
CA GLY A 48 4.14 -3.14 1.49
C GLY A 48 5.52 -3.78 1.68
N GLY A 49 5.81 -4.86 0.94
CA GLY A 49 7.14 -5.48 0.93
C GLY A 49 8.23 -4.55 0.42
N LEU A 50 8.00 -3.84 -0.69
CA LEU A 50 8.95 -2.87 -1.24
C LEU A 50 9.23 -1.71 -0.28
N LEU A 51 8.20 -1.20 0.39
CA LEU A 51 8.37 -0.16 1.42
C LEU A 51 9.18 -0.68 2.60
N LEU A 52 8.95 -1.92 3.04
CA LEU A 52 9.73 -2.52 4.13
C LEU A 52 11.21 -2.69 3.77
N ILE A 53 11.49 -3.10 2.52
CA ILE A 53 12.87 -3.15 2.00
C ILE A 53 13.49 -1.76 2.04
N TYR A 54 12.78 -0.76 1.51
CA TYR A 54 13.26 0.61 1.43
C TYR A 54 13.55 1.20 2.82
N PHE A 55 12.61 1.12 3.77
CA PHE A 55 12.84 1.63 5.12
C PHE A 55 13.95 0.87 5.85
N SER A 56 14.02 -0.46 5.70
CA SER A 56 15.11 -1.25 6.29
C SER A 56 16.47 -0.83 5.71
N TRP A 57 16.51 -0.54 4.40
CA TRP A 57 17.69 -0.02 3.73
C TRP A 57 18.10 1.34 4.27
N GLU A 58 17.17 2.28 4.39
CA GLU A 58 17.43 3.61 4.96
C GLU A 58 17.95 3.52 6.40
N ILE A 59 17.38 2.64 7.23
CA ILE A 59 17.87 2.40 8.60
C ILE A 59 19.33 1.91 8.58
N ILE A 60 19.65 0.90 7.77
CA ILE A 60 21.04 0.39 7.66
C ILE A 60 21.99 1.47 7.13
N TYR A 61 21.51 2.31 6.22
CA TYR A 61 22.28 3.41 5.66
C TYR A 61 22.58 4.48 6.71
N PHE A 62 21.61 4.90 7.51
CA PHE A 62 21.81 5.89 8.57
C PHE A 62 22.54 5.37 9.81
N ASP A 63 22.43 4.06 10.10
CA ASP A 63 23.15 3.39 11.20
C ASP A 63 24.65 3.19 10.89
N SER A 64 25.05 3.44 9.65
CA SER A 64 26.42 3.26 9.21
C SER A 64 27.39 4.28 9.82
N ILE A 65 28.61 3.84 10.13
CA ILE A 65 29.67 4.74 10.67
C ILE A 65 30.01 5.83 9.65
N VAL A 66 30.02 5.47 8.37
CA VAL A 66 30.20 6.39 7.25
C VAL A 66 29.13 6.09 6.18
N PRO A 67 28.10 6.94 6.04
CA PRO A 67 27.02 6.72 5.09
C PRO A 67 27.54 6.61 3.66
N GLY A 68 27.14 5.51 3.00
CA GLY A 68 27.53 5.20 1.62
C GLY A 68 28.90 4.57 1.44
N ILE A 69 29.74 4.53 2.48
CA ILE A 69 31.08 3.91 2.44
C ILE A 69 31.10 2.60 3.24
N GLN A 70 30.44 2.53 4.41
CA GLN A 70 30.50 1.34 5.26
C GLN A 70 29.24 1.18 6.13
N PRO A 71 28.20 0.43 5.68
CA PRO A 71 28.25 -0.57 4.62
C PRO A 71 27.88 -0.01 3.23
N VAL A 72 28.66 -0.38 2.20
CA VAL A 72 28.36 0.01 0.81
C VAL A 72 26.98 -0.47 0.39
N SER A 73 26.16 0.47 -0.09
CA SER A 73 24.87 0.16 -0.67
C SER A 73 25.03 -0.79 -1.88
N PRO A 74 24.16 -1.81 -2.04
CA PRO A 74 24.15 -2.71 -3.19
C PRO A 74 24.17 -1.98 -4.56
N LEU A 75 23.59 -0.79 -4.64
CA LEU A 75 23.52 0.02 -5.87
C LEU A 75 24.69 1.01 -6.02
N SER A 76 25.66 1.00 -5.10
CA SER A 76 26.81 1.91 -5.13
C SER A 76 27.77 1.59 -6.31
N PRO A 77 28.35 2.61 -6.95
CA PRO A 77 29.40 2.49 -7.97
C PRO A 77 30.58 1.55 -7.58
N SER A 78 31.15 0.87 -8.58
CA SER A 78 32.18 -0.17 -8.39
C SER A 78 33.48 0.33 -7.75
N ASN A 79 33.83 1.60 -7.97
CA ASN A 79 34.97 2.29 -7.37
C ASN A 79 34.82 2.50 -5.85
N ILE A 80 33.59 2.54 -5.32
CA ILE A 80 33.33 2.64 -3.88
C ILE A 80 33.31 1.25 -3.25
N LYS A 81 32.80 0.25 -3.98
CA LYS A 81 32.79 -1.15 -3.52
C LYS A 81 34.20 -1.74 -3.33
N SER A 82 35.14 -1.40 -4.21
CA SER A 82 36.53 -1.89 -4.13
C SER A 82 37.28 -1.39 -2.88
N VAL A 83 36.91 -0.22 -2.35
CA VAL A 83 37.53 0.37 -1.15
C VAL A 83 37.03 -0.30 0.14
N SER A 84 35.77 -0.75 0.18
CA SER A 84 35.20 -1.35 1.41
C SER A 84 35.49 -2.84 1.60
N GLY A 85 36.11 -3.53 0.62
CA GLY A 85 36.58 -4.91 0.74
C GLY A 85 35.51 -6.02 0.78
N HIS A 86 34.23 -5.72 1.07
CA HIS A 86 33.12 -6.69 1.09
C HIS A 86 31.90 -6.21 0.29
N THR A 87 31.48 -7.01 -0.69
CA THR A 87 30.61 -6.61 -1.82
C THR A 87 29.11 -6.66 -1.55
N LEU A 88 28.65 -7.18 -0.42
CA LEU A 88 27.24 -7.15 -0.02
C LEU A 88 27.14 -7.35 1.49
N HIS A 89 26.76 -6.32 2.23
CA HIS A 89 26.56 -6.48 3.67
C HIS A 89 25.32 -7.33 3.93
N MET A 90 25.48 -8.36 4.77
CA MET A 90 24.42 -9.29 5.17
C MET A 90 23.14 -8.55 5.61
N ASN A 91 23.27 -7.38 6.20
CA ASN A 91 22.14 -6.55 6.64
C ASN A 91 21.24 -6.13 5.45
N TYR A 92 21.81 -5.77 4.30
CA TYR A 92 21.01 -5.42 3.11
C TYR A 92 20.36 -6.66 2.47
N ALA A 93 21.03 -7.82 2.50
CA ALA A 93 20.40 -9.08 2.09
C ALA A 93 19.22 -9.44 2.99
N LEU A 94 19.39 -9.25 4.31
CA LEU A 94 18.34 -9.48 5.29
C LEU A 94 17.16 -8.52 5.08
N ALA A 95 17.41 -7.24 4.80
CA ALA A 95 16.37 -6.26 4.46
C ALA A 95 15.54 -6.70 3.24
N LEU A 96 16.20 -7.20 2.19
CA LEU A 96 15.54 -7.74 1.00
C LEU A 96 14.70 -8.97 1.33
N MET A 97 15.28 -9.94 2.05
CA MET A 97 14.57 -11.15 2.46
C MET A 97 13.34 -10.82 3.32
N ASN A 98 13.47 -9.88 4.26
CA ASN A 98 12.39 -9.52 5.18
C ASN A 98 11.20 -8.91 4.43
N GLY A 99 11.46 -8.05 3.45
CA GLY A 99 10.41 -7.50 2.58
C GLY A 99 9.72 -8.53 1.70
N ILE A 100 10.48 -9.49 1.14
CA ILE A 100 9.91 -10.59 0.34
C ILE A 100 9.03 -11.48 1.22
N PHE A 101 9.53 -11.88 2.40
CA PHE A 101 8.75 -12.68 3.35
C PHE A 101 7.50 -11.95 3.81
N PHE A 102 7.59 -10.65 4.09
CA PHE A 102 6.44 -9.84 4.45
C PHE A 102 5.39 -9.81 3.33
N ALA A 103 5.80 -9.58 2.07
CA ALA A 103 4.89 -9.57 0.93
C ALA A 103 4.20 -10.93 0.75
N LEU A 104 4.95 -12.03 0.83
CA LEU A 104 4.40 -13.39 0.72
C LEU A 104 3.45 -13.72 1.88
N PHE A 105 3.83 -13.36 3.10
CA PHE A 105 3.03 -13.62 4.30
C PHE A 105 1.71 -12.84 4.28
N ILE A 106 1.77 -11.54 3.97
CA ILE A 106 0.56 -10.71 3.85
C ILE A 106 -0.34 -11.17 2.71
N ASN A 107 0.24 -11.57 1.58
CA ASN A 107 -0.53 -12.10 0.46
C ASN A 107 -1.17 -13.46 0.76
N TRP A 108 -0.59 -14.26 1.65
CA TRP A 108 -1.17 -15.53 2.08
C TRP A 108 -2.22 -15.36 3.18
N TRP A 109 -2.07 -14.34 4.02
CA TRP A 109 -2.96 -14.06 5.14
C TRP A 109 -4.25 -13.34 4.74
N MET A 110 -4.19 -12.42 3.77
CA MET A 110 -5.36 -11.69 3.24
C MET A 110 -6.17 -12.55 2.27
#